data_AF-A0A843RWZ1-F1
#
_entry.id   AF-A0A843RWZ1-F1
#
_cell.length_a   1.000
_cell.length_b   1.000
_cell.length_c   1.000
_cell.angle_alpha   90.00
_cell.angle_beta   90.00
_cell.angle_gamma   90.00
#
_symmetry.space_group_name_H-M   'P 1'
#
loop_
_entity.id
_entity.type
_entity.pdbx_description
1 polymer ?
#
loop_
_entity_poly.entity_id
_entity_poly.type
_entity_poly.pdbx_seq_one_letter_code
_entity_poly.pdbx_strand_id
1 'polypeptide(L)'
;MEHLPIVQVVQARLGNGRGAWTAMGDGDVDLKTYFARFQTLCPGVPVHIETISGASREFPYLERDFWKAWPEMPARPFAQFVALAERGKPRESWSPPSGQERTSAEQRYQRAELERSLTYCRNVLGLGRRPA
;
A
#
# COMPACT_ATOMS: atom_id res chain seq x y z
N MET A 1 8.25 -3.14 31.69
CA MET A 1 8.30 -3.57 30.28
C MET A 1 7.72 -2.42 29.49
N GLU A 2 8.56 -1.64 28.83
CA GLU A 2 8.11 -0.44 28.11
C GLU A 2 7.45 -0.88 26.79
N HIS A 3 6.23 -0.42 26.51
CA HIS A 3 5.55 -0.74 25.26
C HIS A 3 6.24 0.00 24.12
N LEU A 4 7.08 -0.70 23.36
CA LEU A 4 7.60 -0.15 22.12
C LEU A 4 6.42 0.09 21.16
N PRO A 5 6.30 1.29 20.56
CA PRO A 5 5.28 1.53 19.55
C PRO A 5 5.49 0.56 18.38
N ILE A 6 4.41 0.13 17.74
CA ILE A 6 4.45 -0.65 16.50
C ILE A 6 3.99 0.27 15.38
N VAL A 7 4.70 0.26 14.24
CA VAL A 7 4.27 1.00 13.05
C VAL A 7 3.65 0.05 12.05
N GLN A 8 2.37 0.24 11.77
CA GLN A 8 1.62 -0.45 10.74
C GLN A 8 1.79 0.26 9.40
N VAL A 9 2.12 -0.49 8.34
CA VAL A 9 2.35 0.04 7.00
C VAL A 9 1.56 -0.77 5.98
N VAL A 10 0.80 -0.05 5.15
CA VAL A 10 0.17 -0.55 3.93
C VAL A 10 0.78 0.15 2.72
N GLN A 11 0.85 -0.55 1.59
CA GLN A 11 1.25 0.04 0.32
C GLN A 11 0.07 0.08 -0.65
N ALA A 12 -0.13 1.22 -1.29
CA ALA A 12 -1.14 1.41 -2.32
C ALA A 12 -0.52 1.82 -3.65
N ARG A 13 -1.20 1.42 -4.73
CA ARG A 13 -1.02 1.96 -6.06
C ARG A 13 -2.25 2.79 -6.41
N LEU A 14 -2.03 4.01 -6.86
CA LEU A 14 -3.00 4.94 -7.39
C LEU A 14 -2.91 4.95 -8.92
N GLY A 15 -3.98 5.34 -9.58
CA GLY A 15 -3.98 5.48 -11.04
C GLY A 15 -5.31 5.98 -11.54
N ASN A 16 -5.33 7.12 -12.23
CA ASN A 16 -6.52 7.71 -12.85
C ASN A 16 -7.75 7.74 -11.92
N GLY A 17 -7.57 8.20 -10.67
CA GLY A 17 -8.66 8.25 -9.68
C GLY A 17 -9.06 6.90 -9.08
N ARG A 18 -8.28 5.83 -9.30
CA ARG A 18 -8.43 4.56 -8.57
C ARG A 18 -7.28 4.36 -7.59
N GLY A 19 -7.53 3.60 -6.53
CA GLY A 19 -6.51 3.14 -5.60
C GLY A 19 -6.73 1.69 -5.22
N ALA A 20 -5.64 0.92 -5.17
CA ALA A 20 -5.64 -0.47 -4.76
C ALA A 20 -4.47 -0.73 -3.82
N TRP A 21 -4.72 -1.44 -2.73
CA TRP A 21 -3.64 -2.01 -1.94
C TRP A 21 -2.88 -3.05 -2.76
N THR A 22 -1.58 -3.13 -2.54
CA THR A 22 -0.69 -3.98 -3.32
C THR A 22 0.48 -4.46 -2.48
N ALA A 23 1.16 -5.50 -2.96
CA ALA A 23 2.40 -5.96 -2.36
C ALA A 23 3.43 -4.81 -2.18
N MET A 24 4.24 -4.90 -1.12
CA MET A 24 5.32 -3.95 -0.87
C MET A 24 6.27 -3.90 -2.07
N GLY A 25 6.62 -2.69 -2.51
CA GLY A 25 7.45 -2.46 -3.69
C GLY A 25 6.67 -2.33 -5.00
N ASP A 26 5.40 -2.72 -5.03
CA ASP A 26 4.53 -2.58 -6.22
C ASP A 26 3.64 -1.33 -6.17
N GLY A 27 3.68 -0.50 -5.13
CA GLY A 27 2.88 0.75 -5.07
C GLY A 27 3.62 2.00 -5.56
N ASP A 28 2.99 3.16 -5.36
CA ASP A 28 3.54 4.45 -5.82
C ASP A 28 4.28 5.24 -4.74
N VAL A 29 4.19 4.82 -3.47
CA VAL A 29 4.91 5.47 -2.37
C VAL A 29 6.38 5.08 -2.42
N ASP A 30 7.28 6.06 -2.31
CA ASP A 30 8.72 5.85 -2.18
C ASP A 30 9.09 5.29 -0.79
N LEU A 31 8.92 3.98 -0.66
CA LEU A 31 9.22 3.24 0.56
C LEU A 31 10.71 3.25 0.90
N LYS A 32 11.61 3.42 -0.08
CA LYS A 32 13.06 3.43 0.19
C LYS A 32 13.43 4.68 0.98
N THR A 33 13.00 5.85 0.49
CA THR A 33 13.23 7.12 1.19
C THR A 33 12.50 7.15 2.53
N TYR A 34 11.26 6.66 2.58
CA TYR A 34 10.49 6.56 3.82
C TYR A 34 11.23 5.73 4.89
N PHE A 35 11.63 4.50 4.56
CA PHE A 35 12.26 3.62 5.55
C PHE A 35 13.69 4.02 5.93
N ALA A 36 14.45 4.66 5.02
CA ALA A 36 15.73 5.27 5.38
C ALA A 36 15.56 6.36 6.44
N ARG A 37 14.53 7.22 6.28
CA ARG A 37 14.20 8.25 7.27
C ARG A 37 13.64 7.64 8.56
N PHE A 38 12.77 6.65 8.43
CA PHE A 38 12.18 5.93 9.57
C PHE A 38 13.25 5.30 10.46
N GLN A 39 14.23 4.60 9.89
CA GLN A 39 15.31 3.98 10.65
C GLN A 39 16.13 5.00 11.44
N THR A 40 16.29 6.22 10.92
CA THR A 40 16.99 7.32 11.60
C THR A 40 16.18 7.85 12.79
N LEU A 41 14.87 8.00 12.63
CA LEU A 41 13.99 8.61 13.62
C LEU A 41 13.46 7.62 14.67
N CYS A 42 13.34 6.35 14.29
CA CYS A 42 12.67 5.31 15.06
C CYS A 42 13.54 4.03 15.13
N PRO A 43 14.79 4.12 15.62
CA PRO A 43 15.67 2.95 15.68
C PRO A 43 15.06 1.85 16.57
N GLY A 44 15.09 0.61 16.10
CA GLY A 44 14.59 -0.55 16.85
C GLY A 44 13.07 -0.70 16.91
N VAL A 45 12.30 0.22 16.33
CA VAL A 45 10.83 0.14 16.29
C VAL A 45 10.39 -0.94 15.28
N PRO A 46 9.57 -1.92 15.70
CA PRO A 46 9.07 -2.96 14.80
C PRO A 46 8.11 -2.39 13.75
N VAL A 47 8.21 -2.93 12.54
CA VAL A 47 7.33 -2.61 11.41
C VAL A 47 6.42 -3.80 11.14
N HIS A 48 5.11 -3.57 11.17
CA HIS A 48 4.09 -4.53 10.76
C HIS A 48 3.59 -4.15 9.38
N ILE A 49 3.76 -5.04 8.39
CA ILE A 49 3.18 -4.85 7.06
C ILE A 49 1.80 -5.50 6.99
N GLU A 50 0.84 -4.79 6.42
CA GLU A 50 -0.51 -5.29 6.17
C GLU A 50 -0.67 -5.53 4.67
N THR A 51 -0.77 -6.81 4.28
CA THR A 51 -0.92 -7.22 2.88
C THR A 51 -2.38 -7.56 2.59
N ILE A 52 -3.15 -6.56 2.14
CA ILE A 52 -4.59 -6.64 1.84
C ILE A 52 -4.89 -6.37 0.35
N SER A 53 -4.16 -7.05 -0.53
CA SER A 53 -4.24 -6.82 -1.97
C SER A 53 -5.55 -7.33 -2.59
N GLY A 54 -5.86 -6.86 -3.80
CA GLY A 54 -6.91 -7.43 -4.65
C GLY A 54 -8.19 -6.61 -4.76
N ALA A 55 -8.45 -5.69 -3.83
CA ALA A 55 -9.52 -4.71 -3.99
C ALA A 55 -8.97 -3.42 -4.63
N SER A 56 -9.65 -2.94 -5.66
CA SER A 56 -9.45 -1.61 -6.24
C SER A 56 -10.70 -0.77 -6.04
N ARG A 57 -10.52 0.48 -5.58
CA ARG A 57 -11.60 1.43 -5.33
C ARG A 57 -11.44 2.66 -6.19
N GLU A 58 -12.55 3.17 -6.67
CA GLU A 58 -12.61 4.43 -7.39
C GLU A 58 -12.85 5.59 -6.43
N PHE A 59 -12.16 6.69 -6.69
CA PHE A 59 -12.30 7.98 -6.03
C PHE A 59 -12.83 8.97 -7.08
N PRO A 60 -14.16 9.10 -7.21
CA PRO A 60 -14.77 9.95 -8.23
C PRO A 60 -14.68 11.44 -7.84
N TYR A 61 -13.45 11.95 -7.67
CA TYR A 61 -13.19 13.31 -7.18
C TYR A 61 -13.59 14.42 -8.15
N LEU A 62 -13.99 14.09 -9.37
CA LEU A 62 -14.58 15.05 -10.31
C LEU A 62 -16.09 15.21 -10.08
N GLU A 63 -16.72 14.28 -9.38
CA GLU A 63 -18.14 14.34 -9.04
C GLU A 63 -18.37 15.20 -7.80
N ARG A 64 -19.32 16.13 -7.87
CA ARG A 64 -19.64 17.03 -6.75
C ARG A 64 -19.97 16.26 -5.47
N ASP A 65 -20.64 15.12 -5.61
CA ASP A 65 -21.12 14.33 -4.47
C ASP A 65 -19.99 13.63 -3.71
N PHE A 66 -18.84 13.36 -4.33
CA PHE A 66 -17.66 12.83 -3.65
C PHE A 66 -17.18 13.77 -2.54
N TRP A 67 -17.23 15.08 -2.79
CA TRP A 67 -16.74 16.10 -1.87
C TRP A 67 -17.62 16.30 -0.63
N LYS A 68 -18.83 15.73 -0.61
CA LYS A 68 -19.68 15.74 0.59
C LYS A 68 -19.02 15.04 1.78
N ALA A 69 -18.20 14.02 1.54
CA ALA A 69 -17.44 13.32 2.57
C ALA A 69 -16.19 14.09 3.04
N TRP A 70 -15.77 15.11 2.28
CA TRP A 70 -14.51 15.82 2.48
C TRP A 70 -14.69 17.35 2.39
N PRO A 71 -15.61 17.95 3.18
CA PRO A 71 -16.00 19.36 3.02
C PRO A 71 -14.84 20.34 3.29
N GLU A 72 -13.85 19.93 4.07
CA GLU A 72 -12.71 20.76 4.48
C GLU A 72 -11.38 20.33 3.82
N MET A 73 -11.43 19.51 2.75
CA MET A 73 -10.21 19.01 2.11
C MET A 73 -9.37 20.17 1.55
N PRO A 74 -8.14 20.40 2.04
CA PRO A 74 -7.35 21.51 1.55
C PRO A 74 -6.85 21.23 0.13
N ALA A 75 -6.88 22.26 -0.73
CA ALA A 75 -6.55 22.12 -2.14
C ALA A 75 -5.11 21.61 -2.38
N ARG A 76 -4.14 22.01 -1.54
CA ARG A 76 -2.73 21.64 -1.71
C ARG A 76 -2.46 20.12 -1.49
N PRO A 77 -2.82 19.50 -0.35
CA PRO A 77 -2.76 18.05 -0.18
C PRO A 77 -3.53 17.28 -1.26
N PHE A 78 -4.71 17.78 -1.66
CA PHE A 78 -5.47 17.15 -2.72
C PHE A 78 -4.74 17.19 -4.07
N ALA A 79 -4.16 18.34 -4.46
CA ALA A 79 -3.36 18.43 -5.67
C ALA A 79 -2.15 17.48 -5.65
N GLN A 80 -1.53 17.25 -4.49
CA GLN A 80 -0.46 16.26 -4.34
C GLN A 80 -0.98 14.82 -4.53
N PHE A 81 -2.16 14.51 -4.01
CA PHE A 81 -2.83 13.23 -4.26
C PHE A 81 -3.12 13.02 -5.75
N VAL A 82 -3.66 14.04 -6.43
CA VAL A 82 -3.92 13.99 -7.88
C VAL A 82 -2.62 13.76 -8.66
N ALA A 83 -1.57 14.51 -8.34
CA ALA A 83 -0.26 14.36 -8.99
C ALA A 83 0.36 12.97 -8.76
N LEU A 84 0.13 12.35 -7.61
CA LEU A 84 0.54 10.97 -7.34
C LEU A 84 -0.29 9.99 -8.17
N ALA A 85 -1.61 10.17 -8.23
CA ALA A 85 -2.53 9.33 -8.98
C ALA A 85 -2.33 9.41 -10.51
N GLU A 86 -1.88 10.54 -11.05
CA GLU A 86 -1.54 10.71 -12.47
C GLU A 86 -0.25 9.96 -12.87
N ARG A 87 0.71 9.84 -11.95
CA ARG A 87 1.97 9.12 -12.18
C ARG A 87 1.83 7.62 -11.98
N GLY A 88 0.91 7.23 -11.12
CA GLY A 88 0.64 5.84 -10.81
C GLY A 88 -0.08 5.10 -11.94
N LYS A 89 -0.13 3.78 -11.83
CA LYS A 89 -0.77 2.91 -12.84
C LYS A 89 -2.06 2.33 -12.28
N PRO A 90 -3.21 2.50 -12.96
CA PRO A 90 -4.46 1.90 -12.51
C PRO A 90 -4.28 0.38 -12.32
N ARG A 91 -4.85 -0.15 -11.23
CA ARG A 91 -4.92 -1.58 -10.97
C ARG A 91 -6.38 -1.99 -10.88
N GLU A 92 -6.75 -3.02 -11.60
CA GLU A 92 -8.09 -3.61 -11.50
C GLU A 92 -8.23 -4.43 -10.23
N SER A 93 -9.47 -4.63 -9.79
CA SER A 93 -9.76 -5.59 -8.73
C SER A 93 -9.42 -6.99 -9.21
N TRP A 94 -8.81 -7.79 -8.34
CA TRP A 94 -8.49 -9.17 -8.63
C TRP A 94 -9.76 -10.01 -8.72
N SER A 95 -9.77 -10.93 -9.67
CA SER A 95 -10.79 -11.96 -9.83
C SER A 95 -10.13 -13.33 -10.00
N PRO A 96 -10.76 -14.43 -9.56
CA PRO A 96 -10.20 -15.76 -9.75
C PRO A 96 -10.02 -16.04 -11.26
N PRO A 97 -8.93 -16.71 -11.66
CA PRO A 97 -8.78 -17.16 -13.04
C PRO A 97 -9.94 -18.07 -13.45
N SER A 98 -10.31 -18.03 -14.74
CA SER A 98 -11.42 -18.84 -15.27
C SER A 98 -11.26 -20.32 -14.92
N GLY A 99 -12.36 -20.95 -14.47
CA GLY A 99 -12.40 -22.36 -14.09
C GLY A 99 -11.79 -22.70 -12.74
N GLN A 100 -11.30 -21.72 -11.96
CA GLN A 100 -10.77 -21.97 -10.62
C GLN A 100 -11.78 -21.61 -9.53
N GLU A 101 -11.81 -22.42 -8.46
CA GLU A 101 -12.60 -22.11 -7.27
C GLU A 101 -12.06 -20.85 -6.58
N ARG A 102 -12.96 -19.95 -6.19
CA ARG A 102 -12.63 -18.59 -5.76
C ARG A 102 -11.74 -18.56 -4.53
N THR A 103 -12.10 -19.31 -3.49
CA THR A 103 -11.43 -19.30 -2.18
C THR A 103 -9.99 -19.77 -2.29
N SER A 104 -9.76 -20.90 -2.97
CA SER A 104 -8.44 -21.47 -3.19
C SER A 104 -7.57 -20.62 -4.13
N ALA A 105 -8.17 -19.95 -5.11
CA ALA A 105 -7.48 -18.97 -5.95
C ALA A 105 -7.08 -17.72 -5.16
N GLU A 106 -7.96 -17.23 -4.28
CA GLU A 106 -7.72 -16.06 -3.45
C GLU A 106 -6.63 -16.33 -2.41
N GLN A 107 -6.66 -17.47 -1.73
CA GLN A 107 -5.60 -17.86 -0.79
C GLN A 107 -4.23 -17.90 -1.46
N ARG A 108 -4.14 -18.47 -2.67
CA ARG A 108 -2.90 -18.48 -3.46
C ARG A 108 -2.46 -17.07 -3.85
N TYR A 109 -3.39 -16.23 -4.27
CA TYR A 109 -3.11 -14.83 -4.60
C TYR A 109 -2.59 -14.05 -3.39
N GLN A 110 -3.28 -14.08 -2.25
CA GLN A 110 -2.87 -13.37 -1.04
C GLN A 110 -1.52 -13.87 -0.51
N ARG A 111 -1.30 -15.19 -0.54
CA ARG A 111 0.00 -15.77 -0.17
C ARG A 111 1.12 -15.26 -1.08
N ALA A 112 0.91 -15.20 -2.40
CA ALA A 112 1.89 -14.68 -3.32
C ALA A 112 2.18 -13.18 -3.11
N GLU A 113 1.15 -12.37 -2.82
CA GLU A 113 1.33 -10.94 -2.49
C GLU A 113 2.14 -10.77 -1.19
N LEU A 114 1.90 -11.60 -0.18
CA LEU A 114 2.69 -11.63 1.05
C LEU A 114 4.15 -12.03 0.80
N GLU A 115 4.39 -13.11 0.07
CA GLU A 115 5.74 -13.60 -0.25
C GLU A 115 6.57 -12.55 -1.02
N ARG A 116 5.96 -11.87 -2.00
CA ARG A 116 6.62 -10.75 -2.69
C ARG A 116 6.89 -9.58 -1.76
N SER A 117 5.93 -9.23 -0.90
CA SER A 117 6.12 -8.15 0.08
C SER A 117 7.28 -8.41 1.03
N LEU A 118 7.35 -9.63 1.59
CA LEU A 118 8.43 -10.06 2.47
C LEU A 118 9.78 -10.04 1.74
N THR A 119 9.82 -10.48 0.48
CA THR A 119 11.02 -10.46 -0.35
C THR A 119 11.52 -9.03 -0.57
N TYR A 120 10.63 -8.10 -0.94
CA TYR A 120 10.97 -6.69 -1.12
C TYR A 120 11.44 -6.05 0.20
N CYS A 121 10.70 -6.25 1.29
CA CYS A 121 11.06 -5.75 2.62
C CYS A 121 12.45 -6.22 3.04
N ARG A 122 12.76 -7.51 2.86
CA ARG A 122 14.07 -8.07 3.22
C ARG A 122 15.18 -7.57 2.31
N ASN A 123 15.01 -7.67 1.00
CA ASN A 123 16.10 -7.52 0.06
C ASN A 123 16.34 -6.07 -0.34
N VAL A 124 15.29 -5.24 -0.35
CA VAL A 124 15.35 -3.84 -0.80
C VAL A 124 15.30 -2.85 0.35
N LEU A 125 14.37 -3.04 1.31
CA LEU A 125 14.19 -2.10 2.42
C LEU A 125 15.08 -2.44 3.63
N GLY A 126 15.65 -3.63 3.67
CA GLY A 126 16.49 -4.11 4.78
C GLY A 126 15.75 -4.43 6.07
N LEU A 127 14.43 -4.59 6.01
CA LEU A 127 13.57 -4.95 7.13
C LEU A 127 13.56 -6.47 7.38
N GLY A 128 13.12 -6.88 8.57
CA GLY A 128 12.94 -8.31 8.91
C GLY A 128 14.23 -9.12 9.00
N ARG A 129 15.37 -8.46 9.21
CA ARG A 129 16.67 -9.09 9.47
C ARG A 129 16.86 -9.26 10.98
N ARG A 130 17.52 -10.35 11.39
CA ARG A 130 17.99 -10.46 12.79
C ARG A 130 19.14 -9.47 13.00
N PRO A 131 19.22 -8.81 14.16
CA PRO A 131 20.45 -8.13 14.57
C PRO A 131 21.61 -9.12 14.51
N ALA A 132 22.77 -8.65 14.05
CA ALA A 132 24.02 -9.40 14.13
C ALA A 132 24.50 -9.50 15.59
#